data_AF-A0ABC7ZYN6-F1
#
_entry.id   AF-A0ABC7ZYN6-F1
#
_cell.length_a   1.000
_cell.length_b   1.000
_cell.length_c   1.000
_cell.angle_alpha   90.00
_cell.angle_beta   90.00
_cell.angle_gamma   90.00
#
_symmetry.space_group_name_H-M   'P 1'
#
loop_
_entity.id
_entity.type
_entity.pdbx_description
1 polymer ?
#
loop_
_entity_poly.entity_id
_entity_poly.type
_entity_poly.pdbx_seq_one_letter_code
_entity_poly.pdbx_strand_id
1 'polypeptide(L)'
;MLYIDKATILKFDLEMLKKHRRAIQFIAVLLFIVGLLCISFPFVSGDILSTVVGVLLICSGIALIVGLFSNRSHNFWPVLSGFLVAVAYLLIGYFFIRAPELGIFAIAAFIAGLFCVAGVIRLMSWYRQRSMKGSWLQLVIGVLDIVIAWIFLGATPMVSVTLVSTLVGIELIFSAASLFSFASLFVKQQ
;
A
#
# COMPACT_ATOMS: atom_id res chain seq x y z
N MET A 1 14.56 40.83 -9.28
CA MET A 1 14.02 39.56 -9.80
C MET A 1 15.21 38.71 -10.21
N LEU A 2 15.60 37.69 -9.43
CA LEU A 2 16.73 36.83 -9.77
C LEU A 2 16.34 35.98 -11.00
N TYR A 3 16.98 36.23 -12.13
CA TYR A 3 16.85 35.45 -13.36
C TYR A 3 17.60 34.13 -13.16
N ILE A 4 16.99 33.18 -12.45
CA ILE A 4 17.57 31.85 -12.28
C ILE A 4 17.44 31.13 -13.62
N ASP A 5 18.57 31.00 -14.30
CA ASP A 5 18.68 30.32 -15.57
C ASP A 5 18.26 28.85 -15.43
N LYS A 6 17.25 28.43 -16.20
CA LYS A 6 16.71 27.07 -16.15
C LYS A 6 17.79 26.00 -16.39
N ALA A 7 18.85 26.31 -17.14
CA ALA A 7 19.94 25.35 -17.38
C ALA A 7 20.77 25.10 -16.12
N THR A 8 20.85 26.07 -15.20
CA THR A 8 21.54 25.91 -13.91
C THR A 8 20.73 25.02 -12.95
N ILE A 9 19.41 25.20 -12.88
CA ILE A 9 18.53 24.33 -12.09
C ILE A 9 18.58 22.89 -12.62
N LEU A 10 18.50 22.73 -13.95
CA LEU A 10 18.54 21.41 -14.59
C LEU A 10 19.85 20.67 -14.33
N LYS A 11 21.00 21.37 -14.37
CA LYS A 11 22.31 20.77 -14.06
C LYS A 11 22.44 20.35 -12.60
N PHE A 12 21.93 21.17 -11.67
CA PHE A 12 21.97 20.85 -10.24
C PHE A 12 21.08 19.64 -9.91
N ASP A 13 19.90 19.57 -10.51
CA ASP A 13 18.96 18.45 -10.37
C ASP A 13 19.59 17.16 -10.91
N LEU A 14 20.22 17.20 -12.10
CA LEU A 14 20.89 16.03 -12.69
C LEU A 14 22.04 15.48 -11.84
N GLU A 15 22.82 16.33 -11.16
CA GLU A 15 23.91 15.90 -10.28
C GLU A 15 23.38 15.24 -8.98
N MET A 16 22.33 15.82 -8.37
CA MET A 16 21.64 15.21 -7.22
C MET A 16 20.92 13.89 -7.59
N LEU A 17 20.34 13.81 -8.79
CA LEU A 17 19.64 12.63 -9.29
C LEU A 17 20.60 11.48 -9.67
N LYS A 18 21.77 11.77 -10.26
CA LYS A 18 22.82 10.76 -10.51
C LYS A 18 23.29 10.09 -9.23
N LYS A 19 23.36 10.84 -8.14
CA LYS A 19 23.74 10.34 -6.82
C LYS A 19 22.72 9.33 -6.27
N HIS A 20 21.42 9.55 -6.53
CA HIS A 20 20.34 8.70 -6.03
C HIS A 20 19.93 7.56 -6.99
N ARG A 21 20.31 7.62 -8.27
CA ARG A 21 20.00 6.59 -9.27
C ARG A 21 20.39 5.17 -8.83
N ARG A 22 21.59 5.00 -8.26
CA ARG A 22 22.05 3.70 -7.78
C ARG A 22 21.17 3.18 -6.64
N ALA A 23 20.70 4.07 -5.76
CA ALA A 23 19.79 3.70 -4.67
C ALA A 23 18.43 3.24 -5.24
N ILE A 24 17.88 3.96 -6.23
CA ILE A 24 16.61 3.59 -6.88
C ILE A 24 16.72 2.21 -7.56
N GLN A 25 17.80 1.96 -8.29
CA GLN A 25 18.04 0.65 -8.91
C GLN A 25 18.21 -0.47 -7.88
N PHE A 26 18.96 -0.21 -6.81
CA PHE A 26 19.14 -1.18 -5.72
C PHE A 26 17.81 -1.53 -5.04
N ILE A 27 16.99 -0.51 -4.74
CA ILE A 27 15.65 -0.69 -4.17
C ILE A 27 14.75 -1.49 -5.13
N ALA A 28 14.79 -1.20 -6.43
CA ALA A 28 14.00 -1.93 -7.43
C ALA A 28 14.38 -3.42 -7.48
N VAL A 29 15.68 -3.74 -7.48
CA VAL A 29 16.16 -5.13 -7.43
C VAL A 29 15.71 -5.81 -6.13
N LEU A 30 15.84 -5.11 -4.99
CA LEU A 30 15.42 -5.65 -3.69
C LEU A 30 13.91 -5.97 -3.68
N LEU A 31 13.07 -5.04 -4.16
CA LEU A 31 11.62 -5.24 -4.27
C LEU A 31 11.26 -6.41 -5.18
N PHE A 32 11.98 -6.57 -6.29
CA PHE A 32 11.77 -7.69 -7.21
C PHE A 32 12.08 -9.05 -6.54
N ILE A 33 13.20 -9.14 -5.81
CA ILE A 33 13.59 -10.34 -5.08
C ILE A 33 12.56 -10.65 -3.99
N VAL A 34 12.18 -9.64 -3.18
CA VAL A 34 11.17 -9.82 -2.12
C VAL A 34 9.82 -10.24 -2.72
N GLY A 35 9.39 -9.65 -3.84
CA GLY A 35 8.17 -10.05 -4.53
C GLY A 35 8.20 -11.50 -5.02
N LEU A 36 9.33 -11.94 -5.58
CA LEU A 36 9.51 -13.33 -6.02
C LEU A 36 9.50 -14.32 -4.84
N LEU A 37 10.13 -13.95 -3.72
CA LEU A 37 10.08 -14.74 -2.48
C LEU A 37 8.65 -14.84 -1.94
N CYS A 38 7.88 -13.75 -2.00
CA CYS A 38 6.50 -13.69 -1.55
C CYS A 38 5.57 -14.66 -2.30
N ILE A 39 5.80 -14.82 -3.61
CA ILE A 39 5.07 -15.77 -4.45
C ILE A 39 5.55 -17.21 -4.22
N SER A 40 6.86 -17.40 -4.01
CA SER A 40 7.45 -18.73 -3.83
C SER A 40 7.10 -19.36 -2.47
N PHE A 41 7.03 -18.55 -1.40
CA PHE A 41 6.76 -19.00 -0.03
C PHE A 41 5.60 -18.21 0.61
N PRO A 42 4.37 -18.39 0.13
CA PRO A 42 3.23 -17.55 0.54
C PRO A 42 2.88 -17.66 2.04
N PHE A 43 3.14 -18.80 2.68
CA PHE A 43 2.87 -19.00 4.11
C PHE A 43 3.82 -18.19 5.00
N VAL A 44 5.13 -18.23 4.70
CA VAL A 44 6.13 -17.47 5.46
C VAL A 44 5.93 -15.98 5.26
N SER A 45 5.69 -15.56 4.01
CA SER A 45 5.44 -14.16 3.71
C SER A 45 4.14 -13.64 4.31
N GLY A 46 3.10 -14.48 4.38
CA GLY A 46 1.84 -14.12 5.02
C GLY A 46 1.99 -13.86 6.51
N ASP A 47 2.76 -14.69 7.20
CA ASP A 47 3.08 -14.53 8.63
C ASP A 47 3.85 -13.23 8.89
N ILE A 48 4.87 -12.96 8.08
CA ILE A 48 5.65 -11.72 8.14
C ILE A 48 4.75 -10.51 7.88
N LEU A 49 3.88 -10.57 6.87
CA LEU A 49 2.95 -9.47 6.54
C LEU A 49 2.02 -9.16 7.71
N SER A 50 1.42 -10.18 8.32
CA SER A 50 0.55 -9.99 9.49
C SER A 50 1.33 -9.36 10.65
N THR A 51 2.54 -9.87 10.93
CA THR A 51 3.39 -9.36 12.01
C THR A 51 3.81 -7.92 11.79
N VAL A 52 4.25 -7.56 10.57
CA VAL A 52 4.64 -6.20 10.21
C VAL A 52 3.45 -5.25 10.36
N VAL A 53 2.27 -5.64 9.87
CA VAL A 53 1.04 -4.85 10.04
C VAL A 53 0.69 -4.69 11.52
N GLY A 54 0.80 -5.74 12.33
CA GLY A 54 0.57 -5.70 13.77
C GLY A 54 1.51 -4.73 14.50
N VAL A 55 2.81 -4.76 14.17
CA VAL A 55 3.80 -3.82 14.73
C VAL A 55 3.48 -2.38 14.33
N LEU A 56 3.13 -2.13 13.06
CA LEU A 56 2.72 -0.80 12.59
C LEU A 56 1.48 -0.28 13.32
N LEU A 57 0.49 -1.15 13.58
CA LEU A 57 -0.70 -0.80 14.36
C LEU A 57 -0.34 -0.43 15.79
N ILE A 58 0.56 -1.17 16.44
CA ILE A 58 1.03 -0.85 17.80
C ILE A 58 1.75 0.50 17.80
N CYS A 59 2.69 0.73 16.87
CA CYS A 59 3.39 2.00 16.74
C CYS A 59 2.43 3.16 16.51
N SER A 60 1.40 2.97 15.68
CA SER A 60 0.35 3.97 15.44
C SER A 60 -0.48 4.25 16.70
N GLY A 61 -0.83 3.22 17.47
CA GLY A 61 -1.53 3.37 18.75
C GLY A 61 -0.70 4.16 19.78
N ILE A 62 0.60 3.88 19.89
CA ILE A 62 1.51 4.64 20.75
C ILE A 62 1.61 6.10 20.28
N ALA A 63 1.77 6.33 18.97
CA ALA A 63 1.83 7.67 18.40
C ALA A 63 0.55 8.48 18.68
N LEU A 64 -0.62 7.84 18.62
CA LEU A 64 -1.90 8.44 19.01
C LEU A 64 -1.91 8.84 20.49
N ILE A 65 -1.45 7.98 21.40
CA ILE A 65 -1.37 8.31 22.84
C ILE A 65 -0.45 9.52 23.08
N VAL A 66 0.72 9.54 22.44
CA VAL A 66 1.66 10.67 22.54
C VAL A 66 1.04 11.94 21.95
N GLY A 67 0.36 11.84 20.81
CA GLY A 67 -0.33 12.96 20.17
C GLY A 67 -1.44 13.54 21.04
N LEU A 68 -2.20 12.70 21.76
CA LEU A 68 -3.22 13.14 22.71
C LEU A 68 -2.63 13.88 23.91
N PHE A 69 -1.46 13.44 24.40
CA PHE A 69 -0.75 14.12 25.49
C PHE A 69 -0.16 15.46 25.05
N SER A 70 0.36 15.53 23.83
CA SER A 70 0.98 16.74 23.28
C SER A 70 -0.08 17.79 22.90
N ASN A 71 -1.21 17.36 22.34
CA ASN A 71 -2.33 18.22 21.99
C ASN A 71 -3.33 18.31 23.15
N ARG A 72 -2.92 18.97 24.24
CA ARG A 72 -3.74 19.20 25.45
C ARG A 72 -4.89 20.18 25.14
N SER A 73 -5.82 19.76 24.31
CA SER A 73 -7.05 20.50 24.02
C SER A 73 -7.98 20.39 25.22
N HIS A 74 -8.58 21.50 25.63
CA HIS A 74 -9.46 21.63 26.80
C HIS A 74 -10.81 20.88 26.65
N ASN A 75 -11.01 20.16 25.54
CA ASN A 75 -12.21 19.38 25.25
C ASN A 75 -12.04 17.90 25.59
N PHE A 76 -12.88 17.40 26.48
CA PHE A 76 -12.87 16.01 26.95
C PHE A 76 -13.27 15.00 25.87
N TRP A 77 -14.20 15.38 24.97
CA TRP A 77 -14.79 14.48 23.98
C TRP A 77 -13.78 13.91 22.96
N PRO A 78 -12.93 14.72 22.29
CA PRO A 78 -11.92 14.19 21.36
C PRO A 78 -10.85 13.35 22.04
N VAL A 79 -10.51 13.68 23.29
CA VAL A 79 -9.51 12.95 24.08
C VAL A 79 -9.99 11.54 24.41
N LEU A 80 -11.26 11.41 24.82
CA LEU A 80 -11.87 10.11 25.11
C LEU A 80 -11.96 9.23 23.85
N SER A 81 -12.40 9.79 22.72
CA SER A 81 -12.47 9.04 21.46
C SER A 81 -11.08 8.63 20.96
N GLY A 82 -10.09 9.52 21.07
CA GLY A 82 -8.72 9.22 20.66
C GLY A 82 -8.08 8.14 21.51
N PHE A 83 -8.31 8.16 22.82
CA PHE A 83 -7.81 7.13 23.72
C PHE A 83 -8.43 5.76 23.42
N LEU A 84 -9.74 5.71 23.19
CA LEU A 84 -10.44 4.47 22.83
C LEU A 84 -9.91 3.87 21.51
N VAL A 85 -9.69 4.71 20.51
CA VAL A 85 -9.07 4.30 19.23
C VAL A 85 -7.65 3.80 19.45
N ALA A 86 -6.84 4.49 20.26
CA ALA A 86 -5.47 4.06 20.53
C ALA A 86 -5.41 2.69 21.21
N VAL A 87 -6.29 2.44 22.20
CA VAL A 87 -6.41 1.12 22.84
C VAL A 87 -6.85 0.06 21.84
N ALA A 88 -7.80 0.36 20.96
CA ALA A 88 -8.22 -0.56 19.90
C ALA A 88 -7.03 -0.91 18.97
N TYR A 89 -6.23 0.06 18.56
CA TYR A 89 -5.04 -0.16 17.72
C TYR A 89 -4.00 -1.06 18.41
N LEU A 90 -3.76 -0.85 19.71
CA LEU A 90 -2.85 -1.70 20.49
C LEU A 90 -3.37 -3.14 20.60
N LEU A 91 -4.67 -3.32 20.87
CA LEU A 91 -5.28 -4.65 21.00
C LEU A 91 -5.30 -5.40 19.68
N ILE A 92 -5.71 -4.74 18.60
CA ILE A 92 -5.73 -5.33 17.25
C ILE A 92 -4.31 -5.67 16.82
N GLY A 93 -3.35 -4.77 17.01
CA GLY A 93 -1.94 -5.02 16.69
C GLY A 93 -1.34 -6.17 17.49
N TYR A 94 -1.67 -6.27 18.79
CA TYR A 94 -1.26 -7.41 19.62
C TYR A 94 -1.86 -8.73 19.13
N PHE A 95 -3.14 -8.72 18.74
CA PHE A 95 -3.81 -9.91 18.20
C PHE A 95 -3.19 -10.38 16.88
N PHE A 96 -2.82 -9.44 16.01
CA PHE A 96 -2.14 -9.73 14.74
C PHE A 96 -0.76 -10.40 14.92
N ILE A 97 -0.04 -10.07 15.99
CA ILE A 97 1.27 -10.67 16.30
C ILE A 97 1.11 -12.04 16.95
N ARG A 98 0.08 -12.22 17.80
CA ARG A 98 -0.16 -13.50 18.50
C ARG A 98 -0.82 -14.56 17.62
N ALA A 99 -1.72 -14.14 16.73
CA ALA A 99 -2.49 -15.01 15.85
C ALA A 99 -2.37 -14.49 14.40
N PRO A 100 -1.22 -14.69 13.75
CA PRO A 100 -0.95 -14.17 12.41
C PRO A 100 -1.90 -14.73 11.34
N GLU A 101 -2.41 -15.95 11.53
CA GLU A 101 -3.43 -16.57 10.66
C GLU A 101 -4.76 -15.80 10.64
N LEU A 102 -5.16 -15.22 11.79
CA LEU A 102 -6.36 -14.38 11.87
C LEU A 102 -6.07 -12.96 11.40
N GLY A 103 -4.85 -12.47 11.65
CA GLY A 103 -4.41 -11.18 11.16
C GLY A 103 -4.44 -11.10 9.63
N ILE A 104 -3.91 -12.10 8.93
CA ILE A 104 -3.96 -12.12 7.46
C ILE A 104 -5.36 -12.31 6.90
N PHE A 105 -6.23 -13.05 7.59
CA PHE A 105 -7.64 -13.12 7.23
C PHE A 105 -8.33 -11.75 7.34
N ALA A 106 -8.03 -10.99 8.40
CA ALA A 106 -8.52 -9.63 8.56
C ALA A 106 -7.96 -8.68 7.48
N ILE A 107 -6.68 -8.83 7.10
CA ILE A 107 -6.08 -8.09 5.98
C ILE A 107 -6.80 -8.44 4.68
N ALA A 108 -7.07 -9.73 4.42
CA ALA A 108 -7.79 -10.18 3.24
C ALA A 108 -9.20 -9.56 3.18
N ALA A 109 -9.95 -9.59 4.28
CA ALA A 109 -11.27 -8.95 4.37
C ALA A 109 -11.20 -7.43 4.12
N PHE A 110 -10.18 -6.76 4.67
CA PHE A 110 -9.96 -5.34 4.43
C PHE A 110 -9.65 -5.04 2.97
N ILE A 111 -8.76 -5.82 2.34
CA ILE A 111 -8.45 -5.72 0.91
C ILE A 111 -9.71 -5.96 0.06
N ALA A 112 -10.53 -6.94 0.42
CA ALA A 112 -11.82 -7.19 -0.26
C ALA A 112 -12.72 -5.95 -0.23
N GLY A 113 -12.82 -5.30 0.93
CA GLY A 113 -13.55 -4.04 1.08
C GLY A 113 -13.01 -2.93 0.18
N LEU A 114 -11.68 -2.78 0.11
CA LEU A 114 -11.04 -1.81 -0.78
C LEU A 114 -11.33 -2.09 -2.25
N PHE A 115 -11.26 -3.35 -2.68
CA PHE A 115 -11.61 -3.75 -4.05
C PHE A 115 -13.09 -3.51 -4.37
N CYS A 116 -14.01 -3.79 -3.43
CA CYS A 116 -15.43 -3.45 -3.59
C CYS A 116 -15.62 -1.93 -3.84
N VAL A 117 -15.02 -1.09 -3.01
CA VAL A 117 -15.13 0.37 -3.14
C VAL A 117 -14.49 0.84 -4.44
N ALA A 118 -13.29 0.36 -4.78
CA ALA A 118 -12.60 0.72 -6.01
C ALA A 118 -13.39 0.29 -7.26
N GLY A 119 -13.98 -0.90 -7.24
CA GLY A 119 -14.85 -1.40 -8.29
C GLY A 119 -16.07 -0.51 -8.50
N VAL A 120 -16.79 -0.16 -7.43
CA VAL A 120 -17.94 0.76 -7.50
C VAL A 120 -17.55 2.13 -8.06
N ILE A 121 -16.44 2.70 -7.60
CA ILE A 121 -15.94 4.00 -8.10
C ILE A 121 -15.62 3.91 -9.60
N ARG A 122 -14.96 2.84 -10.06
CA ARG A 122 -14.63 2.64 -11.48
C ARG A 122 -15.85 2.37 -12.35
N LEU A 123 -16.87 1.69 -11.83
CA LEU A 123 -18.16 1.55 -12.51
C LEU A 123 -18.87 2.91 -12.65
N MET A 124 -18.87 3.73 -11.59
CA MET A 124 -19.42 5.08 -11.64
C MET A 124 -18.65 5.99 -12.61
N SER A 125 -17.31 5.89 -12.65
CA SER A 125 -16.48 6.68 -13.56
C SER A 125 -16.76 6.32 -15.03
N TRP A 126 -16.94 5.03 -15.33
CA TRP A 126 -17.37 4.57 -16.65
C TRP A 126 -18.72 5.17 -17.05
N TYR A 127 -19.71 5.13 -16.15
CA TYR A 127 -21.04 5.68 -16.43
C TYR A 127 -20.98 7.18 -16.76
N ARG A 128 -20.13 7.93 -16.05
CA ARG A 128 -19.99 9.38 -16.22
C ARG A 128 -19.12 9.79 -17.42
N GLN A 129 -18.16 8.96 -17.83
CA GLN A 129 -17.18 9.27 -18.89
C GLN A 129 -17.35 8.42 -20.15
N ARG A 130 -18.56 7.91 -20.40
CA ARG A 130 -18.86 6.98 -21.50
C ARG A 130 -18.46 7.47 -22.90
N SER A 131 -18.33 8.78 -23.09
CA SER A 131 -17.95 9.41 -24.36
C SER A 131 -16.43 9.53 -24.59
N MET A 132 -15.58 9.21 -23.60
CA MET A 132 -14.13 9.30 -23.74
C MET A 132 -13.51 7.99 -24.26
N LYS A 133 -12.58 8.11 -25.22
CA LYS A 133 -11.82 6.96 -25.75
C LYS A 133 -11.02 6.30 -24.60
N GLY A 134 -11.25 5.01 -24.36
CA GLY A 134 -10.64 4.25 -23.26
C GLY A 134 -11.56 4.00 -22.06
N SER A 135 -12.77 4.57 -22.03
CA SER A 135 -13.73 4.37 -20.94
C SER A 135 -14.09 2.89 -20.72
N TRP A 136 -14.15 2.07 -21.78
CA TRP A 136 -14.40 0.62 -21.66
C TRP A 136 -13.44 -0.05 -20.66
N LEU A 137 -12.16 0.31 -20.67
CA LEU A 137 -11.17 -0.30 -19.77
C LEU A 137 -11.54 -0.11 -18.30
N GLN A 138 -12.12 1.03 -17.93
CA GLN A 138 -12.58 1.29 -16.56
C GLN A 138 -13.71 0.35 -16.15
N LEU A 139 -14.63 0.01 -17.07
CA LEU A 139 -15.67 -0.98 -16.81
C LEU A 139 -15.07 -2.36 -16.54
N VAL A 140 -14.17 -2.82 -17.39
CA VAL A 140 -13.56 -4.16 -17.26
C VAL A 140 -12.78 -4.27 -15.96
N ILE A 141 -11.96 -3.27 -15.63
CA ILE A 141 -11.19 -3.23 -14.38
C ILE A 141 -12.14 -3.19 -13.19
N GLY A 142 -13.18 -2.36 -13.22
CA GLY A 142 -14.13 -2.26 -12.11
C GLY A 142 -14.94 -3.53 -11.87
N VAL A 143 -15.33 -4.26 -12.94
CA VAL A 143 -15.96 -5.58 -12.80
C VAL A 143 -14.97 -6.59 -12.21
N LEU A 144 -13.72 -6.57 -12.67
CA LEU A 144 -12.68 -7.45 -12.15
C LEU A 144 -12.44 -7.22 -10.65
N ASP A 145 -12.45 -5.97 -10.19
CA ASP A 145 -12.32 -5.65 -8.77
C ASP A 145 -13.45 -6.25 -7.92
N ILE A 146 -14.70 -6.16 -8.39
CA ILE A 146 -15.84 -6.73 -7.69
C ILE A 146 -15.72 -8.26 -7.62
N VAL A 147 -15.27 -8.90 -8.69
CA VAL A 147 -15.01 -10.35 -8.72
C VAL A 147 -13.91 -10.74 -7.75
N ILE A 148 -12.80 -10.00 -7.72
CA ILE A 148 -11.70 -10.23 -6.77
C ILE A 148 -12.21 -10.08 -5.34
N ALA A 149 -12.97 -9.02 -5.05
CA ALA A 149 -13.54 -8.82 -3.72
C ALA A 149 -14.44 -9.98 -3.30
N TRP A 150 -15.28 -10.48 -4.22
CA TRP A 150 -16.14 -11.64 -3.97
C TRP A 150 -15.34 -12.90 -3.63
N ILE A 151 -14.26 -13.16 -4.37
CA ILE A 151 -13.35 -14.29 -4.12
C ILE A 151 -12.71 -14.17 -2.73
N PHE A 152 -12.28 -12.96 -2.36
CA PHE A 152 -11.68 -12.72 -1.04
C PHE A 152 -12.67 -12.91 0.12
N LEU A 153 -13.93 -12.49 -0.04
CA LEU A 153 -14.95 -12.66 0.99
C LEU A 153 -15.34 -14.13 1.21
N GLY A 154 -15.25 -14.96 0.17
CA GLY A 154 -15.51 -16.40 0.24
C GLY A 154 -14.28 -17.24 0.63
N ALA A 155 -13.11 -16.63 0.84
CA ALA A 155 -11.88 -17.36 1.11
C ALA A 155 -11.82 -17.87 2.56
N THR A 156 -11.34 -19.10 2.75
CA THR A 156 -10.97 -19.62 4.07
C THR A 156 -9.65 -18.99 4.53
N PRO A 157 -9.33 -18.96 5.84
CA PRO A 157 -8.08 -18.37 6.34
C PRO A 157 -6.82 -18.89 5.63
N MET A 158 -6.78 -20.19 5.32
CA MET A 158 -5.66 -20.79 4.59
C MET A 158 -5.53 -20.27 3.16
N VAL A 159 -6.65 -20.06 2.46
CA VAL A 159 -6.67 -19.48 1.11
C VAL A 159 -6.36 -17.98 1.16
N SER A 160 -6.82 -17.27 2.19
CA SER A 160 -6.52 -15.85 2.42
C SER A 160 -5.02 -15.59 2.53
N VAL A 161 -4.27 -16.46 3.21
CA VAL A 161 -2.79 -16.39 3.26
C VAL A 161 -2.21 -16.36 1.84
N THR A 162 -2.59 -17.34 1.01
CA THR A 162 -2.07 -17.46 -0.35
C THR A 162 -2.49 -16.29 -1.23
N LEU A 163 -3.76 -15.87 -1.16
CA LEU A 163 -4.28 -14.76 -1.95
C LEU A 163 -3.60 -13.43 -1.59
N VAL A 164 -3.52 -13.09 -0.30
CA VAL A 164 -2.89 -11.84 0.16
C VAL A 164 -1.41 -11.83 -0.19
N SER A 165 -0.67 -12.91 0.10
CA SER A 165 0.77 -12.97 -0.21
C SER A 165 1.02 -12.91 -1.70
N THR A 166 0.19 -13.54 -2.53
CA THR A 166 0.34 -13.47 -3.99
C THR A 166 0.04 -12.08 -4.52
N LEU A 167 -1.05 -11.44 -4.06
CA LEU A 167 -1.36 -10.06 -4.45
C LEU A 167 -0.24 -9.10 -4.06
N VAL A 168 0.26 -9.19 -2.82
CA VAL A 168 1.39 -8.36 -2.37
C VAL A 168 2.64 -8.65 -3.21
N GLY A 169 2.93 -9.92 -3.51
CA GLY A 169 4.07 -10.29 -4.35
C GLY A 169 3.98 -9.69 -5.76
N ILE A 170 2.80 -9.75 -6.38
CA ILE A 170 2.54 -9.13 -7.69
C ILE A 170 2.72 -7.61 -7.61
N GLU A 171 2.14 -6.95 -6.61
CA GLU A 171 2.28 -5.50 -6.38
C GLU A 171 3.75 -5.08 -6.22
N LEU A 172 4.55 -5.87 -5.50
CA LEU A 172 5.99 -5.62 -5.33
C LEU A 172 6.75 -5.75 -6.66
N ILE A 173 6.42 -6.74 -7.49
CA ILE A 173 7.03 -6.91 -8.81
C ILE A 173 6.65 -5.76 -9.76
N PHE A 174 5.38 -5.35 -9.79
CA PHE A 174 4.94 -4.19 -10.56
C PHE A 174 5.59 -2.90 -10.08
N SER A 175 5.70 -2.72 -8.76
CA SER A 175 6.41 -1.59 -8.16
C SER A 175 7.88 -1.58 -8.57
N ALA A 176 8.57 -2.72 -8.53
CA ALA A 176 9.95 -2.86 -9.01
C ALA A 176 10.07 -2.51 -10.50
N ALA A 177 9.19 -3.04 -11.35
CA ALA A 177 9.16 -2.74 -12.78
C ALA A 177 8.92 -1.24 -13.04
N SER A 178 8.05 -0.60 -12.27
CA SER A 178 7.81 0.84 -12.37
C SER A 178 9.07 1.64 -12.01
N LEU A 179 9.77 1.26 -10.93
CA LEU A 179 11.02 1.89 -10.51
C LEU A 179 12.15 1.69 -11.54
N PHE A 180 12.21 0.51 -12.18
CA PHE A 180 13.12 0.29 -13.31
C PHE A 180 12.77 1.18 -14.50
N SER A 181 11.49 1.31 -14.84
CA SER A 181 11.05 2.19 -15.92
C SER A 181 11.42 3.65 -15.63
N PHE A 182 11.14 4.15 -14.42
CA PHE A 182 11.58 5.47 -13.97
C PHE A 182 13.10 5.61 -14.03
N ALA A 183 13.85 4.63 -13.50
CA ALA A 183 15.32 4.59 -13.57
C ALA A 183 15.85 4.65 -15.02
N SER A 184 15.14 4.02 -15.96
CA SER A 184 15.51 3.98 -17.38
C SER A 184 15.15 5.26 -18.14
N LEU A 185 14.12 6.00 -17.74
CA LEU A 185 13.80 7.31 -18.32
C LEU A 185 14.92 8.32 -18.04
N PHE A 186 15.61 8.21 -16.90
CA PHE A 186 16.81 9.01 -16.62
C PHE A 186 18.02 8.65 -17.49
N VAL A 187 18.00 7.52 -18.21
CA VAL A 187 19.02 7.16 -19.20
C VAL A 187 18.72 7.81 -20.55
N LYS A 188 17.44 7.96 -20.91
CA LYS A 188 17.00 8.53 -22.20
C LYS A 188 17.09 10.06 -22.30
N GLN A 189 17.27 10.77 -21.18
CA GLN A 189 17.55 12.22 -21.19
C GLN A 189 19.04 12.57 -21.15
N GLN A 190 19.92 11.56 -21.27
CA GLN A 190 21.33 11.76 -21.64
C GLN A 190 21.46 11.89 -23.15
#